data_AF-A0A967GV63-F1
#
_entry.id   AF-A0A967GV63-F1
#
_cell.length_a   1.000
_cell.length_b   1.000
_cell.length_c   1.000
_cell.angle_alpha   90.00
_cell.angle_beta   90.00
_cell.angle_gamma   90.00
#
_symmetry.space_group_name_H-M   'P 1'
#
loop_
_entity.id
_entity.type
_entity.pdbx_description
1 polymer ?
#
loop_
_entity_poly.entity_id
_entity_poly.type
_entity_poly.pdbx_seq_one_letter_code
_entity_poly.pdbx_strand_id
1 'polypeptide(L)'
;RQAATGVPHIHFNGAGGNIGAGKWNDGAKENRQVLADRVAAGMETAWKKTKRSPLVAEEVSWGAEPVVLPLGEHMDEEGLAMVVSDPGLD
;
A
#
# COMPACT_ATOMS: atom_id res chain seq x y z
N ARG A 1 -11.95 -2.82 -12.57
CA ARG A 1 -10.77 -3.38 -13.29
C ARG A 1 -10.74 -4.91 -13.30
N GLN A 2 -10.77 -5.60 -12.15
CA GLN A 2 -10.86 -7.07 -12.11
C GLN A 2 -12.05 -7.62 -12.92
N ALA A 3 -13.26 -7.07 -12.72
CA ALA A 3 -14.44 -7.43 -13.53
C ALA A 3 -14.26 -7.23 -15.05
N ALA A 4 -13.48 -6.23 -15.46
CA ALA A 4 -13.24 -5.93 -16.88
C ALA A 4 -12.19 -6.85 -17.53
N THR A 5 -11.33 -7.48 -16.73
CA THR A 5 -10.22 -8.32 -17.22
C THR A 5 -10.39 -9.80 -16.91
N GLY A 6 -11.27 -10.16 -15.97
CA GLY A 6 -11.43 -11.51 -15.46
C GLY A 6 -10.25 -12.03 -14.63
N VAL A 7 -9.24 -11.19 -14.37
CA VAL A 7 -8.00 -11.58 -13.68
C VAL A 7 -7.98 -11.00 -12.26
N PRO A 8 -7.60 -11.77 -11.22
CA PRO A 8 -7.34 -11.24 -9.88
C PRO A 8 -6.25 -10.18 -9.91
N HIS A 9 -6.50 -9.00 -9.33
CA HIS A 9 -5.51 -7.92 -9.30
C HIS A 9 -4.90 -7.81 -7.92
N ILE A 10 -3.57 -7.97 -7.84
CA ILE A 10 -2.79 -7.75 -6.62
C ILE A 10 -2.09 -6.41 -6.76
N HIS A 11 -2.29 -5.51 -5.79
CA HIS A 11 -1.65 -4.21 -5.76
C HIS A 11 -0.63 -4.15 -4.63
N PHE A 12 0.65 -3.99 -4.99
CA PHE A 12 1.71 -3.70 -4.05
C PHE A 12 1.80 -2.19 -3.87
N ASN A 13 1.47 -1.71 -2.66
CA ASN A 13 1.45 -0.27 -2.32
C ASN A 13 2.85 0.34 -2.14
N GLY A 14 3.90 -0.49 -1.98
CA GLY A 14 5.27 -0.03 -1.79
C GLY A 14 5.43 0.85 -0.54
N ALA A 15 6.32 1.86 -0.61
CA ALA A 15 6.56 2.82 0.46
C ALA A 15 5.47 3.92 0.52
N GLY A 16 4.20 3.53 0.68
CA GLY A 16 3.04 4.44 0.67
C GLY A 16 2.85 5.30 1.93
N GLY A 17 3.74 5.22 2.93
CA GLY A 17 3.53 5.78 4.26
C GLY A 17 3.44 7.32 4.34
N ASN A 18 3.95 8.04 3.35
CA ASN A 18 3.89 9.50 3.29
C ASN A 18 3.31 10.03 1.95
N ILE A 19 2.42 9.25 1.32
CA ILE A 19 1.78 9.63 0.06
C ILE A 19 0.27 9.73 0.25
N GLY A 20 -0.28 10.92 0.00
CA GLY A 20 -1.71 11.17 -0.09
C GLY A 20 -2.18 11.39 -1.53
N ALA A 21 -3.51 11.45 -1.73
CA ALA A 21 -4.10 11.82 -3.02
C ALA A 21 -3.90 13.31 -3.40
N GLY A 22 -3.19 14.09 -2.56
CA GLY A 22 -2.79 15.46 -2.84
C GLY A 22 -3.99 16.37 -3.09
N LYS A 23 -3.96 17.11 -4.21
CA LYS A 23 -5.07 18.00 -4.62
C LYS A 23 -6.42 17.30 -4.84
N TRP A 24 -6.43 15.97 -4.89
CA TRP A 24 -7.66 15.17 -5.02
C TRP A 24 -8.23 14.72 -3.66
N ASN A 25 -7.61 15.14 -2.55
CA ASN A 25 -7.98 14.80 -1.17
C ASN A 25 -8.53 16.00 -0.39
N ASP A 26 -9.40 16.78 -1.02
CA ASP A 26 -10.05 17.98 -0.45
C ASP A 26 -11.42 17.69 0.20
N GLY A 27 -11.81 16.42 0.27
CA GLY A 27 -13.10 15.98 0.82
C GLY A 27 -14.22 15.85 -0.22
N ALA A 28 -14.05 16.37 -1.44
CA ALA A 28 -15.05 16.23 -2.50
C ALA A 28 -15.15 14.77 -2.97
N LYS A 29 -16.37 14.24 -3.06
CA LYS A 29 -16.59 12.82 -3.43
C LYS A 29 -16.25 12.57 -4.90
N GLU A 30 -16.46 13.57 -5.73
CA GLU A 30 -16.25 13.56 -7.18
C GLU A 30 -14.77 13.33 -7.51
N ASN A 31 -13.86 13.90 -6.70
CA ASN A 31 -12.41 13.77 -6.88
C ASN A 31 -11.92 12.31 -6.77
N ARG A 32 -12.65 11.45 -6.06
CA ARG A 32 -12.32 10.02 -5.95
C ARG A 32 -12.39 9.34 -7.32
N GLN A 33 -13.46 9.60 -8.08
CA GLN A 33 -13.63 9.02 -9.41
C GLN A 33 -12.61 9.62 -10.40
N VAL A 34 -12.40 10.94 -10.35
CA VAL A 34 -11.41 11.62 -11.20
C VAL A 34 -10.00 11.04 -10.98
N LEU A 35 -9.60 10.84 -9.74
CA LEU A 35 -8.31 10.22 -9.44
C LEU A 35 -8.26 8.76 -9.92
N ALA A 36 -9.32 7.97 -9.67
CA ALA A 36 -9.39 6.58 -10.07
C ALA A 36 -9.23 6.41 -11.60
N ASP A 37 -9.90 7.24 -12.39
CA ASP A 37 -9.83 7.21 -13.86
C ASP A 37 -8.45 7.60 -14.36
N ARG A 38 -7.82 8.62 -13.76
CA ARG A 38 -6.45 9.02 -14.09
C ARG A 38 -5.44 7.92 -13.79
N VAL A 39 -5.56 7.27 -12.64
CA VAL A 39 -4.71 6.12 -12.28
C VAL A 39 -4.93 4.97 -13.26
N ALA A 40 -6.18 4.66 -13.60
CA ALA A 40 -6.49 3.60 -14.56
C ALA A 40 -5.88 3.86 -15.94
N ALA A 41 -6.00 5.09 -16.48
CA ALA A 41 -5.40 5.48 -17.75
C ALA A 41 -3.86 5.42 -17.72
N GLY A 42 -3.25 5.85 -16.60
CA GLY A 42 -1.81 5.74 -16.37
C GLY A 42 -1.33 4.29 -16.36
N MET A 43 -2.04 3.41 -15.64
CA MET A 43 -1.74 1.97 -15.58
C MET A 43 -1.87 1.30 -16.95
N GLU A 44 -2.90 1.63 -17.73
CA GLU A 44 -3.06 1.10 -19.09
C GLU A 44 -1.91 1.55 -20.01
N THR A 45 -1.51 2.81 -19.90
CA THR A 45 -0.36 3.35 -20.65
C THR A 45 0.94 2.65 -20.28
N ALA A 46 1.18 2.42 -18.98
CA ALA A 46 2.34 1.70 -18.48
C ALA A 46 2.35 0.25 -18.98
N TRP A 47 1.21 -0.43 -18.95
CA TRP A 47 1.06 -1.79 -19.48
C TRP A 47 1.41 -1.87 -20.96
N LYS A 48 0.85 -0.99 -21.80
CA LYS A 48 1.14 -0.94 -23.25
C LYS A 48 2.61 -0.66 -23.55
N LYS A 49 3.30 0.10 -22.70
CA LYS A 49 4.72 0.44 -22.85
C LYS A 49 5.67 -0.54 -22.15
N THR A 50 5.16 -1.59 -21.51
CA THR A 50 5.98 -2.55 -20.76
C THR A 50 6.94 -3.26 -21.71
N LYS A 51 8.24 -3.08 -21.49
CA LYS A 51 9.28 -3.88 -22.14
C LYS A 51 9.51 -5.14 -21.32
N ARG A 52 9.34 -6.31 -21.92
CA ARG A 52 9.54 -7.60 -21.25
C ARG A 52 10.92 -8.14 -21.57
N SER A 53 11.58 -8.70 -20.57
CA SER A 53 12.79 -9.51 -20.71
C SER A 53 12.50 -10.93 -20.24
N PRO A 54 13.20 -11.94 -20.78
CA PRO A 54 13.19 -13.28 -20.19
C PRO A 54 13.66 -13.22 -18.73
N LEU A 55 13.10 -14.11 -17.91
CA LEU A 55 13.52 -14.35 -16.53
C LEU A 55 13.80 -15.84 -16.41
N VAL A 56 14.98 -16.21 -15.92
CA VAL A 56 15.33 -17.62 -15.67
C VAL A 56 15.14 -17.96 -14.19
N ALA A 57 14.96 -19.24 -13.87
CA ALA A 57 14.63 -19.67 -12.51
C ALA A 57 15.71 -19.27 -11.49
N GLU A 58 16.96 -19.26 -11.93
CA GLU A 58 18.14 -18.91 -11.15
C GLU A 58 18.18 -17.43 -10.75
N GLU A 59 17.42 -16.57 -11.42
CA GLU A 59 17.31 -15.13 -11.12
C GLU A 59 16.26 -14.83 -10.03
N VAL A 60 15.46 -15.82 -9.64
CA VAL A 60 14.38 -15.66 -8.65
C VAL A 60 14.79 -16.31 -7.34
N SER A 61 14.99 -15.48 -6.30
CA SER A 61 15.27 -15.97 -4.95
C SER A 61 14.42 -15.24 -3.92
N TRP A 62 14.21 -15.88 -2.77
CA TRP A 62 13.51 -15.32 -1.63
C TRP A 62 14.42 -15.39 -0.40
N GLY A 63 14.71 -14.23 0.18
CA GLY A 63 15.44 -14.10 1.44
C GLY A 63 14.55 -13.44 2.48
N ALA A 64 14.61 -13.90 3.72
CA ALA A 64 13.94 -13.29 4.85
C ALA A 64 14.89 -13.28 6.04
N GLU A 65 14.94 -12.15 6.75
CA GLU A 65 15.71 -12.00 7.97
C GLU A 65 14.75 -11.66 9.10
N PRO A 66 14.64 -12.49 10.15
CA PRO A 66 13.85 -12.15 11.32
C PRO A 66 14.53 -10.99 12.06
N VAL A 67 13.82 -9.88 12.23
CA VAL A 67 14.30 -8.73 12.98
C VAL A 67 13.43 -8.47 14.20
N VAL A 68 14.08 -8.20 15.33
CA VAL A 68 13.42 -7.64 16.52
C VAL A 68 13.83 -6.18 16.59
N LEU A 69 12.88 -5.28 16.38
CA LEU A 69 13.14 -3.85 16.54
C LEU A 69 13.23 -3.52 18.03
N PRO A 70 14.21 -2.72 18.47
CA PRO A 70 14.27 -2.26 19.86
C PRO A 70 13.04 -1.39 20.17
N LEU A 71 12.61 -1.39 21.43
CA LEU A 71 11.59 -0.47 21.91
C LEU A 71 12.09 0.97 21.72
N GLY A 72 11.19 1.86 21.29
CA GLY A 72 11.50 3.29 21.22
C GLY A 72 11.66 3.87 22.63
N GLU A 73 12.63 4.75 22.84
CA GLU A 73 12.90 5.37 24.16
C GLU A 73 11.71 6.14 24.74
N HIS A 74 10.76 6.53 23.88
CA HIS A 74 9.55 7.25 24.24
C HIS A 74 8.38 6.34 24.68
N MET A 75 8.56 5.01 24.69
CA MET A 75 7.51 4.08 25.08
C MET A 75 7.33 4.07 26.60
N ASP A 76 6.13 4.40 27.07
CA ASP A 76 5.71 4.30 28.46
C ASP A 76 4.83 3.05 28.64
N GLU A 77 5.40 1.99 29.20
CA GLU A 77 4.70 0.71 29.35
C GLU A 77 3.45 0.82 30.22
N GLU A 78 3.52 1.54 31.34
CA GLU A 78 2.41 1.63 32.30
C GLU A 78 1.24 2.41 31.68
N GLY A 79 1.54 3.55 31.05
CA GLY A 79 0.56 4.35 30.32
C GLY A 79 -0.12 3.58 29.19
N LEU A 80 0.67 2.86 28.37
CA LEU A 80 0.16 2.08 27.25
C LEU A 80 -0.66 0.87 27.72
N ALA A 81 -0.25 0.18 28.78
CA ALA A 81 -0.97 -0.95 29.35
C ALA A 81 -2.35 -0.53 29.86
N MET A 82 -2.47 0.63 30.53
CA MET A 82 -3.77 1.16 30.94
C MET A 82 -4.70 1.38 29.75
N VAL A 83 -4.21 2.02 28.68
CA VAL A 83 -5.00 2.29 27.46
C VAL A 83 -5.50 0.99 26.81
N VAL A 84 -4.65 -0.02 26.68
CA VAL A 84 -5.02 -1.30 26.06
C VAL A 84 -5.99 -2.11 26.92
N SER A 85 -5.91 -1.97 28.24
CA SER A 85 -6.76 -2.70 29.19
C SER A 85 -8.10 -2.03 29.49
N ASP A 86 -8.34 -0.83 28.98
CA ASP A 86 -9.56 -0.06 29.25
C ASP A 86 -10.76 -0.64 28.48
N PRO A 87 -11.76 -1.21 29.17
CA PRO A 87 -12.95 -1.78 28.53
C PRO A 87 -13.94 -0.73 28.01
N GLY A 88 -13.70 0.57 28.23
CA GLY A 88 -14.56 1.68 27.82
C GLY A 88 -14.14 2.41 26.54
N LEU A 89 -13.09 1.92 25.85
CA LEU A 89 -12.49 2.54 24.66
C LEU A 89 -13.06 2.05 23.31
N ASP A 90 -14.19 1.32 23.34
CA ASP A 90 -14.99 0.93 22.15
C ASP A 90 -15.89 2.07 21.63
#